data_AF-J4SH99-F1
#
_entry.id   AF-J4SH99-F1
#
_cell.length_a   1.000
_cell.length_b   1.000
_cell.length_c   1.000
_cell.angle_alpha   90.00
_cell.angle_beta   90.00
_cell.angle_gamma   90.00
#
_symmetry.space_group_name_H-M   'P 1'
#
loop_
_entity.id
_entity.type
_entity.pdbx_description
1 polymer ?
#
loop_
_entity_poly.entity_id
_entity_poly.type
_entity_poly.pdbx_seq_one_letter_code
_entity_poly.pdbx_strand_id
1 'polypeptide(L)'
;MPSIDVDRDAAHRAAQDELNKPIYSKGSAREHFVDWLNDLIYRLLQKTSALPGGWLTATVLFILLAIAVIAGIYVLRRTMRTRRGGDYALFEAAQLTAAQHRATAESFAAEGDWAAAIRHRLRAVARQLEETGVLTAAPGRTANELARDAGAALPHLAGELTQAATAFNDVTYGEQPGTQDAYRMIAELDDHLRSRWQGGPLEPGRAHAPESWAQVR
;
A
#
# COMPACT_ATOMS: atom_id res chain seq x y z
N MET A 1 -61.48 -0.03 8.16
CA MET A 1 -60.12 0.45 8.49
C MET A 1 -59.56 1.10 7.23
N PRO A 2 -59.37 2.43 7.18
CA PRO A 2 -58.78 3.05 6.01
C PRO A 2 -57.30 2.68 5.95
N SER A 3 -56.86 2.07 4.86
CA SER A 3 -55.45 1.82 4.59
C SER A 3 -54.77 3.16 4.33
N ILE A 4 -53.83 3.53 5.19
CA ILE A 4 -52.95 4.67 4.95
C ILE A 4 -52.13 4.34 3.71
N ASP A 5 -52.50 4.91 2.57
CA ASP A 5 -51.73 4.81 1.33
C ASP A 5 -50.59 5.84 1.43
N VAL A 6 -49.44 5.39 1.92
CA VAL A 6 -48.23 6.21 1.95
C VAL A 6 -47.66 6.21 0.54
N ASP A 7 -47.90 7.30 -0.17
CA ASP A 7 -47.37 7.52 -1.51
C ASP A 7 -45.85 7.32 -1.52
N ARG A 8 -45.33 6.71 -2.60
CA ARG A 8 -43.92 6.27 -2.72
C ARG A 8 -42.95 7.42 -2.47
N ASP A 9 -43.31 8.63 -2.88
CA ASP A 9 -42.50 9.84 -2.69
C ASP A 9 -42.55 10.37 -1.25
N ALA A 10 -43.59 10.07 -0.48
CA ALA A 10 -43.67 10.39 0.94
C ALA A 10 -42.83 9.41 1.77
N ALA A 11 -42.85 8.12 1.43
CA ALA A 11 -41.99 7.10 2.03
C ALA A 11 -40.50 7.37 1.73
N HIS A 12 -40.17 7.85 0.53
CA HIS A 12 -38.79 8.12 0.15
C HIS A 12 -38.20 9.33 0.90
N ARG A 13 -38.99 10.39 1.10
CA ARG A 13 -38.60 11.56 1.90
C ARG A 13 -38.47 11.23 3.38
N ALA A 14 -39.41 10.47 3.94
CA ALA A 14 -39.32 10.00 5.32
C ALA A 14 -38.07 9.13 5.56
N ALA A 15 -37.66 8.32 4.58
CA ALA A 15 -36.44 7.52 4.66
C ALA A 15 -35.16 8.38 4.54
N GLN A 16 -35.16 9.43 3.71
CA GLN A 16 -34.03 10.36 3.60
C GLN A 16 -33.85 11.19 4.89
N ASP A 17 -34.93 11.63 5.51
CA ASP A 17 -34.90 12.36 6.79
C ASP A 17 -34.39 11.47 7.94
N GLU A 18 -34.71 10.17 7.93
CA GLU A 18 -34.19 9.21 8.91
C GLU A 18 -32.69 8.91 8.70
N LEU A 19 -32.24 8.78 7.44
CA LEU A 19 -30.84 8.53 7.09
C LEU A 19 -29.93 9.75 7.33
N ASN A 20 -30.49 10.95 7.35
CA ASN A 20 -29.77 12.19 7.68
C ASN A 20 -29.65 12.45 9.19
N LYS A 21 -30.23 11.60 10.06
CA LYS A 21 -30.06 11.76 11.50
C LYS A 21 -28.61 11.45 11.89
N PRO A 22 -27.86 12.43 12.42
CA PRO A 22 -26.47 12.24 12.81
C PRO A 22 -26.42 11.57 14.20
N ILE A 23 -26.93 10.35 14.32
CA ILE A 23 -26.90 9.60 15.59
C ILE A 23 -25.57 8.84 15.75
N TYR A 24 -24.72 8.85 14.72
CA TYR A 24 -23.33 8.38 14.80
C TYR A 24 -22.35 9.33 14.10
N SER A 25 -22.28 10.60 14.51
CA SER A 25 -20.98 11.29 14.46
C SER A 25 -20.12 10.68 15.58
N LYS A 26 -19.37 9.63 15.24
CA LYS A 26 -18.37 9.06 16.14
C LYS A 26 -17.44 10.20 16.55
N GLY A 27 -17.40 10.51 17.84
CA GLY A 27 -16.36 11.33 18.44
C GLY A 27 -15.03 10.92 17.86
N SER A 28 -14.25 11.91 17.43
CA SER A 28 -13.08 11.66 16.59
C SER A 28 -12.18 10.66 17.33
N ALA A 29 -11.67 9.64 16.65
CA ALA A 29 -10.76 8.66 17.26
C ALA A 29 -9.56 9.33 17.99
N ARG A 30 -9.29 10.58 17.63
CA ARG A 30 -8.35 11.49 18.27
C ARG A 30 -8.77 11.91 19.69
N GLU A 31 -10.03 12.26 19.94
CA GLU A 31 -10.54 12.61 21.28
C GLU A 31 -10.45 11.41 22.22
N HIS A 32 -10.91 10.23 21.78
CA HIS A 32 -10.78 9.00 22.57
C HIS A 32 -9.31 8.64 22.87
N PHE A 33 -8.39 8.93 21.94
CA PHE A 33 -6.96 8.72 22.17
C PHE A 33 -6.36 9.73 23.17
N VAL A 34 -6.77 11.00 23.10
CA VAL A 34 -6.33 12.05 24.03
C VAL A 34 -6.83 11.76 25.45
N ASP A 35 -8.08 11.33 25.59
CA ASP A 35 -8.65 10.99 26.89
C ASP A 35 -7.96 9.77 27.51
N TRP A 36 -7.69 8.73 26.71
CA TRP A 36 -6.92 7.58 27.15
C TRP A 36 -5.49 7.97 27.58
N LEU A 37 -4.83 8.85 26.83
CA LEU A 37 -3.47 9.31 27.13
C LEU A 37 -3.43 10.10 28.44
N ASN A 38 -4.39 10.98 28.65
CA ASN A 38 -4.51 11.76 29.88
C ASN A 38 -4.77 10.87 31.11
N ASP A 39 -5.62 9.85 30.99
CA ASP A 39 -5.86 8.88 32.07
C ASP A 39 -4.60 8.07 32.38
N LEU A 40 -3.84 7.66 31.35
CA LEU A 40 -2.58 6.94 31.54
C LEU A 40 -1.54 7.80 32.27
N ILE A 41 -1.38 9.06 31.87
CA ILE A 41 -0.47 10.01 32.51
C ILE A 41 -0.87 10.23 33.97
N TYR A 42 -2.16 10.45 34.23
CA TYR A 42 -2.67 10.66 35.59
C TYR A 42 -2.41 9.45 36.51
N ARG A 43 -2.68 8.23 36.01
CA ARG A 43 -2.37 6.99 36.74
C ARG A 43 -0.88 6.82 37.01
N LEU A 44 -0.03 7.27 36.09
CA LEU A 44 1.43 7.19 36.25
C LEU A 44 1.94 8.21 37.27
N LEU A 45 1.39 9.43 37.28
CA LEU A 45 1.70 10.48 38.26
C LEU A 45 1.27 10.08 39.68
N GLN A 46 0.09 9.46 39.83
CA GLN A 46 -0.34 8.93 41.12
C GLN A 46 0.56 7.78 41.63
N LYS A 47 1.04 6.92 40.73
CA LYS A 47 1.94 5.83 41.10
C LYS A 47 3.36 6.29 41.42
N THR A 48 3.84 7.36 40.79
CA THR A 48 5.17 7.93 41.06
C THR A 48 5.22 8.74 42.36
N SER A 49 4.11 9.34 42.79
CA SER A 49 4.04 10.08 44.06
C SER A 49 4.00 9.18 45.31
N ALA A 50 3.83 7.87 45.15
CA ALA A 50 3.80 6.89 46.24
C ALA A 50 5.10 6.07 46.41
N LEU A 51 6.11 6.27 45.55
CA LEU A 51 7.31 5.44 45.52
C LEU A 51 8.52 6.18 46.15
N PRO A 52 9.04 5.71 47.30
CA PRO A 52 10.31 6.20 47.81
C PRO A 52 11.43 5.52 47.01
N GLY A 53 12.11 6.26 46.14
CA GLY A 53 13.27 5.70 45.45
C GLY A 53 13.91 6.68 44.49
N GLY A 54 15.21 6.93 44.67
CA GLY A 54 16.03 7.75 43.79
C GLY A 54 16.27 7.13 42.41
N TRP A 55 17.49 7.31 41.89
CA TRP A 55 17.89 6.97 40.51
C TRP A 55 17.37 5.64 39.91
N LEU A 56 17.18 4.57 40.69
CA LEU A 56 16.65 3.28 40.21
C LEU A 56 15.21 3.36 39.69
N THR A 57 14.34 4.13 40.34
CA THR A 57 12.96 4.32 39.87
C THR A 57 12.95 5.13 38.57
N ALA A 58 13.84 6.13 38.47
CA ALA A 58 14.02 6.93 37.27
C ALA A 58 14.53 6.08 36.10
N THR A 59 15.47 5.16 36.33
CA THR A 59 15.97 4.25 35.29
C THR A 59 14.89 3.30 34.80
N VAL A 60 14.12 2.68 35.70
CA VAL A 60 13.03 1.76 35.33
C VAL A 60 11.95 2.52 34.56
N LEU A 61 11.59 3.73 34.99
CA LEU A 61 10.62 4.58 34.31
C LEU A 61 11.11 4.96 32.90
N PHE A 62 12.39 5.29 32.76
CA PHE A 62 12.99 5.61 31.46
C PHE A 62 12.94 4.41 30.50
N ILE A 63 13.25 3.20 30.98
CA ILE A 63 13.17 1.98 30.18
C ILE A 63 11.73 1.71 29.73
N LEU A 64 10.76 1.84 30.64
CA LEU A 64 9.34 1.68 30.30
C LEU A 64 8.87 2.72 29.27
N LEU A 65 9.32 3.97 29.40
CA LEU A 65 9.04 5.02 28.42
C LEU A 65 9.65 4.70 27.06
N ALA A 66 10.90 4.24 27.01
CA ALA A 66 11.57 3.85 25.77
C ALA A 66 10.81 2.70 25.08
N ILE A 67 10.40 1.67 25.82
CA ILE A 67 9.58 0.56 25.30
C ILE A 67 8.25 1.07 24.75
N ALA A 68 7.57 1.98 25.48
CA ALA A 68 6.30 2.55 25.04
C ALA A 68 6.44 3.38 23.76
N VAL A 69 7.52 4.17 23.63
CA VAL A 69 7.82 4.94 22.41
C VAL A 69 8.10 4.00 21.24
N ILE A 70 8.91 2.95 21.43
CA ILE A 70 9.20 1.97 20.38
C ILE A 70 7.92 1.26 19.93
N ALA A 71 7.10 0.80 20.88
CA ALA A 71 5.81 0.18 20.59
C ALA A 71 4.86 1.15 19.88
N GLY A 72 4.82 2.42 20.29
CA GLY A 72 4.03 3.48 19.66
C GLY A 72 4.46 3.74 18.22
N ILE A 73 5.76 3.85 17.95
CA ILE A 73 6.31 3.99 16.59
C ILE A 73 5.97 2.76 15.74
N TYR A 74 6.09 1.56 16.30
CA TYR A 74 5.76 0.31 15.63
C TYR A 74 4.28 0.24 15.24
N VAL A 75 3.39 0.55 16.18
CA VAL A 75 1.93 0.59 15.95
C VAL A 75 1.56 1.70 14.98
N LEU A 76 2.16 2.89 15.09
CA LEU A 76 1.89 4.01 14.18
C LEU A 76 2.31 3.69 12.74
N ARG A 77 3.51 3.12 12.55
CA ARG A 77 3.97 2.63 11.23
C ARG A 77 3.05 1.54 10.67
N ARG A 78 2.54 0.64 11.52
CA ARG A 78 1.60 -0.41 11.10
C ARG A 78 0.22 0.12 10.75
N THR A 79 -0.26 1.12 11.48
CA THR A 79 -1.62 1.69 11.36
C THR A 79 -1.73 2.74 10.25
N MET A 80 -0.64 3.47 9.96
CA MET A 80 -0.59 4.33 8.78
C MET A 80 -0.61 3.52 7.47
N ARG A 81 -0.26 2.23 7.52
CA ARG A 81 -0.36 1.32 6.37
C ARG A 81 -1.79 0.83 6.08
N THR A 82 -2.74 1.07 6.99
CA THR A 82 -4.13 0.59 6.90
C THR A 82 -5.17 1.67 6.58
N ARG A 83 -4.79 2.93 6.40
CA ARG A 83 -5.71 3.95 5.84
C ARG A 83 -5.68 3.89 4.32
N ARG A 84 -6.37 2.89 3.77
CA ARG A 84 -6.57 2.68 2.34
C ARG A 84 -8.05 2.88 2.04
N GLY A 85 -8.39 3.93 1.30
CA GLY A 85 -9.74 4.16 0.78
C GLY A 85 -10.14 5.64 0.78
N GLY A 86 -10.14 6.25 -0.40
CA GLY A 86 -10.72 7.57 -0.65
C GLY A 86 -9.77 8.49 -1.43
N ASP A 87 -10.22 8.96 -2.59
CA ASP A 87 -9.67 10.08 -3.37
C ASP A 87 -8.53 9.79 -4.35
N TYR A 88 -8.92 9.15 -5.45
CA TYR A 88 -8.10 8.88 -6.64
C TYR A 88 -7.67 10.10 -7.47
N ALA A 89 -7.79 11.34 -6.97
CA ALA A 89 -7.56 12.52 -7.83
C ALA A 89 -6.77 13.67 -7.20
N LEU A 90 -6.39 13.63 -5.91
CA LEU A 90 -5.78 14.80 -5.25
C LEU A 90 -4.56 14.51 -4.36
N PHE A 91 -3.98 13.31 -4.43
CA PHE A 91 -2.76 12.96 -3.72
C PHE A 91 -1.65 12.52 -4.69
N GLU A 92 -0.89 13.50 -5.20
CA GLU A 92 0.56 13.35 -5.38
C GLU A 92 1.25 13.23 -4.00
N ALA A 93 0.76 12.39 -3.09
CA ALA A 93 1.69 11.71 -2.18
C ALA A 93 2.41 10.70 -3.06
N ALA A 94 3.47 11.15 -3.70
CA ALA A 94 4.19 10.45 -4.77
C ALA A 94 4.29 8.95 -4.45
N GLN A 95 3.52 8.14 -5.18
CA GLN A 95 3.75 6.70 -5.22
C GLN A 95 5.23 6.52 -5.57
N LEU A 96 5.96 5.75 -4.77
CA LEU A 96 7.39 5.57 -4.99
C LEU A 96 7.62 5.08 -6.43
N THR A 97 8.60 5.68 -7.10
CA THR A 97 8.97 5.24 -8.46
C THR A 97 9.55 3.84 -8.43
N ALA A 98 9.63 3.18 -9.60
CA ALA A 98 10.27 1.87 -9.68
C ALA A 98 11.71 1.90 -9.13
N ALA A 99 12.46 2.96 -9.44
CA ALA A 99 13.83 3.16 -8.94
C ALA A 99 13.90 3.32 -7.41
N GLN A 100 12.97 4.05 -6.80
CA GLN A 100 12.92 4.20 -5.35
C GLN A 100 12.58 2.89 -4.64
N HIS A 101 11.66 2.10 -5.21
CA HIS A 101 11.38 0.76 -4.71
C HIS A 101 12.60 -0.16 -4.79
N ARG A 102 13.41 -0.09 -5.85
CA ARG A 102 14.67 -0.84 -5.97
C ARG A 102 15.68 -0.45 -4.90
N ALA A 103 15.95 0.84 -4.74
CA ALA A 103 16.89 1.32 -3.74
C ALA A 103 16.48 0.88 -2.31
N THR A 104 15.19 0.92 -2.02
CA THR A 104 14.65 0.41 -0.73
C THR A 104 14.79 -1.11 -0.61
N ALA A 105 14.61 -1.85 -1.70
CA ALA A 105 14.80 -3.30 -1.69
C ALA A 105 16.28 -3.67 -1.44
N GLU A 106 17.20 -2.95 -2.05
CA GLU A 106 18.64 -3.13 -1.90
C GLU A 106 19.12 -2.82 -0.47
N SER A 107 18.56 -1.79 0.18
CA SER A 107 18.88 -1.51 1.59
C SER A 107 18.45 -2.66 2.50
N PHE A 108 17.23 -3.20 2.33
CA PHE A 108 16.78 -4.35 3.11
C PHE A 108 17.58 -5.62 2.82
N ALA A 109 17.98 -5.83 1.56
CA ALA A 109 18.84 -6.95 1.18
C ALA A 109 20.23 -6.84 1.84
N ALA A 110 20.79 -5.63 1.96
CA ALA A 110 22.07 -5.40 2.64
C ALA A 110 21.97 -5.66 4.16
N GLU A 111 20.81 -5.44 4.76
CA GLU A 111 20.53 -5.73 6.17
C GLU A 111 20.16 -7.22 6.41
N GLY A 112 19.97 -8.01 5.34
CA GLY A 112 19.52 -9.41 5.43
C GLY A 112 18.02 -9.58 5.68
N ASP A 113 17.22 -8.51 5.60
CA ASP A 113 15.75 -8.58 5.65
C ASP A 113 15.20 -8.95 4.27
N TRP A 114 15.29 -10.23 3.93
CA TRP A 114 14.89 -10.75 2.62
C TRP A 114 13.38 -10.59 2.36
N ALA A 115 12.53 -10.74 3.38
CA ALA A 115 11.09 -10.53 3.24
C ALA A 115 10.75 -9.08 2.85
N ALA A 116 11.39 -8.08 3.48
CA ALA A 116 11.19 -6.69 3.09
C ALA A 116 11.79 -6.39 1.70
N ALA A 117 12.98 -6.94 1.40
CA ALA A 117 13.62 -6.80 0.10
C ALA A 117 12.74 -7.34 -1.05
N ILE A 118 12.23 -8.57 -0.93
CA ILE A 118 11.30 -9.20 -1.90
C ILE A 118 10.05 -8.33 -2.11
N ARG A 119 9.44 -7.86 -1.02
CA ARG A 119 8.23 -7.02 -1.10
C ARG A 119 8.48 -5.69 -1.80
N HIS A 120 9.66 -5.08 -1.65
CA HIS A 120 9.99 -3.84 -2.34
C HIS A 120 10.43 -4.09 -3.79
N ARG A 121 11.15 -5.18 -4.07
CA ARG A 121 11.57 -5.52 -5.44
C ARG A 121 10.38 -5.88 -6.33
N LEU A 122 9.38 -6.64 -5.84
CA LEU A 122 8.18 -6.90 -6.64
C LEU A 122 7.36 -5.63 -6.89
N ARG A 123 7.33 -4.68 -5.94
CA ARG A 123 6.72 -3.37 -6.17
C ARG A 123 7.47 -2.55 -7.22
N ALA A 124 8.79 -2.66 -7.28
CA ALA A 124 9.57 -2.05 -8.36
C ALA A 124 9.19 -2.64 -9.72
N VAL A 125 9.06 -3.97 -9.83
CA VAL A 125 8.62 -4.66 -11.05
C VAL A 125 7.24 -4.17 -11.48
N ALA A 126 6.26 -4.18 -10.56
CA ALA A 126 4.91 -3.70 -10.86
C ALA A 126 4.93 -2.25 -11.34
N ARG A 127 5.68 -1.38 -10.64
CA ARG A 127 5.77 0.03 -10.97
C ARG A 127 6.50 0.26 -12.30
N GLN A 128 7.53 -0.51 -12.62
CA GLN A 128 8.22 -0.44 -13.92
C GLN A 128 7.27 -0.79 -15.06
N LEU A 129 6.45 -1.83 -14.91
CA LEU A 129 5.47 -2.23 -15.90
C LEU A 129 4.37 -1.17 -16.12
N GLU A 130 4.01 -0.44 -15.07
CA GLU A 130 3.09 0.72 -15.16
C GLU A 130 3.77 1.94 -15.80
N GLU A 131 4.96 2.32 -15.35
CA GLU A 131 5.73 3.47 -15.85
C GLU A 131 6.08 3.33 -17.34
N THR A 132 6.24 2.10 -17.81
CA THR A 132 6.53 1.78 -19.22
C THR A 132 5.28 1.52 -20.07
N GLY A 133 4.09 1.55 -19.46
CA GLY A 133 2.81 1.36 -20.15
C GLY A 133 2.51 -0.09 -20.57
N VAL A 134 3.27 -1.08 -20.09
CA VAL A 134 2.92 -2.51 -20.29
C VAL A 134 1.60 -2.84 -19.62
N LEU A 135 1.40 -2.28 -18.42
CA LEU A 135 0.19 -2.46 -17.63
C LEU A 135 -0.41 -1.11 -17.29
N THR A 136 -1.74 -1.04 -17.30
CA THR A 136 -2.46 0.08 -16.70
C THR A 136 -2.33 0.01 -15.19
N ALA A 137 -2.12 1.17 -14.55
CA ALA A 137 -2.07 1.28 -13.10
C ALA A 137 -3.41 0.85 -12.49
N ALA A 138 -3.36 -0.13 -11.58
CA ALA A 138 -4.54 -0.75 -11.00
C ALA A 138 -4.47 -0.72 -9.47
N PRO A 139 -5.34 0.08 -8.83
CA PRO A 139 -5.44 0.15 -7.37
C PRO A 139 -5.63 -1.22 -6.72
N GLY A 140 -4.67 -1.65 -5.91
CA GLY A 140 -4.81 -2.89 -5.15
C GLY A 140 -4.64 -4.18 -5.95
N ARG A 141 -4.07 -4.10 -7.16
CA ARG A 141 -3.65 -5.29 -7.93
C ARG A 141 -2.83 -6.25 -7.06
N THR A 142 -3.23 -7.50 -7.05
CA THR A 142 -2.53 -8.57 -6.33
C THR A 142 -1.29 -9.04 -7.10
N ALA A 143 -0.38 -9.73 -6.42
CA ALA A 143 0.81 -10.29 -7.08
C ALA A 143 0.45 -11.33 -8.16
N ASN A 144 -0.61 -12.11 -7.94
CA ASN A 144 -1.07 -13.12 -8.91
C ASN A 144 -1.70 -12.48 -10.14
N GLU A 145 -2.48 -11.40 -9.97
CA GLU A 145 -3.00 -10.61 -11.09
C GLU A 145 -1.88 -9.91 -11.84
N LEU A 146 -0.88 -9.37 -11.15
CA LEU A 146 0.32 -8.82 -11.78
C LEU A 146 0.99 -9.87 -12.66
N ALA A 147 1.24 -11.07 -12.14
CA ALA A 147 1.89 -12.14 -12.89
C ALA A 147 1.06 -12.60 -14.09
N ARG A 148 -0.26 -12.72 -13.93
CA ARG A 148 -1.18 -13.09 -15.01
C ARG A 148 -1.20 -12.03 -16.11
N ASP A 149 -1.44 -10.77 -15.76
CA ASP A 149 -1.58 -9.68 -16.72
C ASP A 149 -0.25 -9.39 -17.42
N ALA A 150 0.85 -9.30 -16.65
CA ALA A 150 2.18 -9.10 -17.20
C ALA A 150 2.63 -10.31 -18.04
N GLY A 151 2.29 -11.53 -17.61
CA GLY A 151 2.61 -12.75 -18.35
C GLY A 151 1.86 -12.84 -19.68
N ALA A 152 0.63 -12.32 -19.76
CA ALA A 152 -0.10 -12.21 -21.02
C ALA A 152 0.57 -11.21 -21.98
N ALA A 153 1.08 -10.09 -21.46
CA ALA A 153 1.81 -9.09 -22.26
C ALA A 153 3.26 -9.53 -22.59
N LEU A 154 3.88 -10.36 -21.74
CA LEU A 154 5.28 -10.79 -21.81
C LEU A 154 5.38 -12.33 -21.63
N PRO A 155 4.94 -13.14 -22.63
CA PRO A 155 4.84 -14.59 -22.45
C PRO A 155 6.17 -15.29 -22.10
N HIS A 156 7.29 -14.77 -22.59
CA HIS A 156 8.63 -15.28 -22.30
C HIS A 156 9.06 -15.11 -20.83
N LEU A 157 8.48 -14.15 -20.09
CA LEU A 157 8.74 -13.93 -18.66
C LEU A 157 7.62 -14.47 -17.76
N ALA A 158 6.58 -15.10 -18.31
CA ALA A 158 5.40 -15.52 -17.55
C ALA A 158 5.76 -16.49 -16.40
N GLY A 159 6.74 -17.37 -16.63
CA GLY A 159 7.28 -18.26 -15.62
C GLY A 159 7.96 -17.51 -14.47
N GLU A 160 8.86 -16.59 -14.77
CA GLU A 160 9.57 -15.75 -13.78
C GLU A 160 8.58 -14.88 -12.99
N LEU A 161 7.61 -14.26 -13.68
CA LEU A 161 6.56 -13.46 -13.06
C LEU A 161 5.71 -14.27 -12.08
N THR A 162 5.37 -15.52 -12.43
CA THR A 162 4.61 -16.42 -11.56
C THR A 162 5.43 -16.80 -10.33
N GLN A 163 6.71 -17.13 -10.49
CA GLN A 163 7.60 -17.45 -9.38
C GLN A 163 7.80 -16.24 -8.45
N ALA A 164 7.95 -15.04 -9.01
CA ALA A 164 8.06 -13.80 -8.25
C ALA A 164 6.80 -13.51 -7.42
N ALA A 165 5.61 -13.77 -7.99
CA ALA A 165 4.35 -13.64 -7.27
C ALA A 165 4.23 -14.65 -6.13
N THR A 166 4.63 -15.91 -6.35
CA THR A 166 4.69 -16.93 -5.29
C THR A 166 5.61 -16.51 -4.16
N ALA A 167 6.86 -16.12 -4.46
CA ALA A 167 7.82 -15.68 -3.45
C ALA A 167 7.32 -14.48 -2.64
N PHE A 168 6.62 -13.54 -3.28
CA PHE A 168 5.98 -12.43 -2.59
C PHE A 168 4.85 -12.88 -1.66
N ASN A 169 4.00 -13.79 -2.12
CA ASN A 169 2.90 -14.32 -1.32
C ASN A 169 3.43 -15.09 -0.11
N ASP A 170 4.50 -15.87 -0.27
CA ASP A 170 5.14 -16.63 0.80
C ASP A 170 5.65 -15.72 1.92
N VAL A 171 6.30 -14.60 1.58
CA VAL A 171 6.82 -13.65 2.59
C VAL A 171 5.78 -12.66 3.12
N THR A 172 4.65 -12.49 2.43
CA THR A 172 3.60 -11.53 2.80
C THR A 172 2.46 -12.20 3.58
N TYR A 173 2.09 -13.41 3.18
CA TYR A 173 0.95 -14.16 3.70
C TYR A 173 1.35 -15.54 4.26
N GLY A 174 2.43 -16.14 3.76
CA GLY A 174 2.91 -17.45 4.20
C GLY A 174 3.86 -17.43 5.41
N GLU A 175 4.07 -16.26 6.03
CA GLU A 175 4.98 -16.03 7.16
C GLU A 175 6.42 -16.54 6.94
N GLN A 176 6.85 -16.70 5.69
CA GLN A 176 8.20 -17.14 5.36
C GLN A 176 9.19 -15.98 5.51
N PRO A 177 10.40 -16.22 6.04
CA PRO A 177 11.42 -15.18 6.21
C PRO A 177 11.96 -14.61 4.89
N GLY A 178 11.69 -15.28 3.77
CA GLY A 178 12.29 -14.99 2.47
C GLY A 178 13.73 -15.48 2.40
N THR A 179 14.24 -15.67 1.18
CA THR A 179 15.63 -16.12 0.95
C THR A 179 16.34 -15.15 0.02
N GLN A 180 17.67 -15.15 0.11
CA GLN A 180 18.51 -14.39 -0.82
C GLN A 180 18.28 -14.83 -2.27
N ASP A 181 18.11 -16.13 -2.51
CA ASP A 181 17.87 -16.67 -3.86
C ASP A 181 16.53 -16.20 -4.42
N ALA A 182 15.47 -16.18 -3.61
CA ALA A 182 14.18 -15.65 -4.02
C ALA A 182 14.26 -14.15 -4.33
N TYR A 183 15.00 -13.37 -3.53
CA TYR A 183 15.24 -11.96 -3.83
C TYR A 183 16.01 -11.78 -5.15
N ARG A 184 17.08 -12.54 -5.38
CA ARG A 184 17.89 -12.48 -6.60
C ARG A 184 17.09 -12.81 -7.85
N MET A 185 16.25 -13.84 -7.80
CA MET A 185 15.36 -14.20 -8.90
C MET A 185 14.42 -13.04 -9.29
N ILE A 186 13.85 -12.32 -8.33
CA ILE A 186 13.01 -11.15 -8.62
C ILE A 186 13.86 -9.97 -9.12
N ALA A 187 15.10 -9.84 -8.63
CA ALA A 187 16.01 -8.81 -9.09
C ALA A 187 16.44 -9.01 -10.56
N GLU A 188 16.72 -10.25 -10.95
CA GLU A 188 17.01 -10.66 -12.32
C GLU A 188 15.83 -10.41 -13.25
N LEU A 189 14.60 -10.77 -12.84
CA LEU A 189 13.38 -10.44 -13.58
C LEU A 189 13.24 -8.93 -13.83
N ASP A 190 13.49 -8.11 -12.81
CA ASP A 190 13.44 -6.65 -12.93
C ASP A 190 14.51 -6.11 -13.90
N ASP A 191 15.71 -6.71 -13.89
CA ASP A 191 16.77 -6.35 -14.83
C ASP A 191 16.48 -6.81 -16.27
N HIS A 192 15.87 -7.98 -16.46
CA HIS A 192 15.35 -8.42 -17.76
C HIS A 192 14.36 -7.41 -18.33
N LEU A 193 13.41 -6.93 -17.51
CA LEU A 193 12.48 -5.88 -17.91
C LEU A 193 13.22 -4.61 -18.32
N ARG A 194 14.18 -4.14 -17.51
CA ARG A 194 14.93 -2.90 -17.78
C ARG A 194 15.76 -2.96 -19.05
N SER A 195 16.47 -4.06 -19.29
CA SER A 195 17.33 -4.23 -20.47
C SER A 195 16.55 -4.07 -21.77
N ARG A 196 15.29 -4.51 -21.79
CA ARG A 196 14.41 -4.39 -22.95
C ARG A 196 13.89 -2.97 -23.17
N TRP A 197 13.60 -2.22 -22.10
CA TRP A 197 13.14 -0.83 -22.19
C TRP A 197 14.23 0.16 -22.59
N GLN A 198 15.50 -0.17 -22.34
CA GLN A 198 16.64 0.57 -22.88
C GLN A 198 16.82 0.38 -24.41
N GLY A 199 16.06 -0.54 -25.02
CA GLY A 199 16.04 -0.81 -26.47
C GLY A 199 15.06 0.05 -27.29
N GLY A 200 14.33 0.99 -26.68
CA GLY A 200 13.58 2.04 -27.38
C GLY A 200 12.07 2.09 -27.11
N PRO A 201 11.43 3.28 -27.16
CA PRO A 201 10.00 3.39 -27.36
C PRO A 201 9.62 2.69 -28.67
N LEU A 202 8.51 1.94 -28.68
CA LEU A 202 7.84 1.61 -29.94
C LEU A 202 7.53 2.96 -30.61
N GLU A 203 8.22 3.26 -31.71
CA GLU A 203 7.81 4.36 -32.58
C GLU A 203 6.30 4.20 -32.84
N PRO A 204 5.46 5.22 -32.56
CA PRO A 204 4.06 5.16 -32.95
C PRO A 204 4.05 4.89 -34.44
N GLY A 205 3.47 3.74 -34.81
CA GLY A 205 3.51 3.22 -36.16
C GLY A 205 3.19 4.33 -37.15
N ARG A 206 4.04 4.46 -38.18
CA ARG A 206 3.80 5.27 -39.38
C ARG A 206 2.30 5.27 -39.67
N ALA A 207 1.66 6.41 -39.44
CA ALA A 207 0.40 6.70 -40.06
C ALA A 207 0.59 6.40 -41.55
N HIS A 208 -0.08 5.36 -42.04
CA HIS A 208 -0.20 5.16 -43.48
C HIS A 208 -0.89 6.42 -43.99
N ALA A 209 -0.13 7.27 -44.68
CA ALA A 209 -0.71 8.29 -45.52
C ALA A 209 -1.66 7.57 -46.48
N PRO A 210 -2.97 7.90 -46.52
CA PRO A 210 -3.81 7.37 -47.56
C PRO A 210 -3.31 7.93 -48.89
N GLU A 211 -2.78 7.04 -49.73
CA GLU A 211 -2.46 7.33 -51.11
C GLU A 211 -3.71 7.85 -51.84
N SER A 212 -3.60 9.08 -52.34
CA SER A 212 -3.88 9.42 -53.74
C SER A 212 -5.07 8.72 -54.42
N TRP A 213 -6.25 9.35 -54.38
CA TRP A 213 -7.26 9.19 -55.42
C TRP A 213 -8.01 10.50 -55.68
N ALA A 214 -7.50 11.29 -56.64
CA ALA A 214 -8.30 12.08 -57.59
C ALA A 214 -7.38 12.94 -58.49
N GLN A 215 -6.84 12.33 -59.54
CA GLN A 215 -6.63 13.04 -60.81
C GLN A 215 -7.88 12.86 -61.65
N VAL A 216 -8.65 13.93 -61.86
CA VAL A 216 -9.53 14.07 -63.03
C VAL A 216 -9.43 15.51 -63.51
N ARG A 217 -8.60 15.65 -64.55
CA ARG A 217 -8.72 16.45 -65.78
C ARG A 217 -9.52 17.76 -65.74
#